data_AF-A0A2B9DZP4-F1
#
_entry.id   AF-A0A2B9DZP4-F1
#
_cell.length_a   1.000
_cell.length_b   1.000
_cell.length_c   1.000
_cell.angle_alpha   90.00
_cell.angle_beta   90.00
_cell.angle_gamma   90.00
#
_symmetry.space_group_name_H-M   'P 1'
#
loop_
_entity.id
_entity.type
_entity.pdbx_description
1 polymer ?
#
loop_
_entity_poly.entity_id
_entity_poly.type
_entity_poly.pdbx_seq_one_letter_code
_entity_poly.pdbx_strand_id
1 'polypeptide(L)'
;MNPRINQMYLRGWSNWEDLGGFIVDTPAVLSWNEHVHCFIRGADNHMWQKSWNGARWSNWIDLGGIITSAPAAISSGSNYIHCFASGTNNQLLHKWWDGIRWSNWEDLGGIITSAPTVVSANTDTLDCFVRGANNHMWQKSWNGTIWSNWKDLGGTIMSAPATISWQPFRIDCFAVGVNNHMWRKTWDGEKWFDWKDLGISLVYTPAVISREDWEYLDFFARGTNNHMWHITFKNE
;
A
#
# COMPACT_ATOMS: atom_id res chain seq x y z
N MET A 1 -7.36 -9.01 -33.05
CA MET A 1 -7.05 -7.62 -33.47
C MET A 1 -6.63 -6.87 -32.23
N ASN A 2 -5.38 -6.43 -32.15
CA ASN A 2 -4.80 -5.73 -31.00
C ASN A 2 -4.96 -4.22 -31.24
N PRO A 3 -5.72 -3.46 -30.42
CA PRO A 3 -5.81 -2.02 -30.61
C PRO A 3 -4.46 -1.41 -30.23
N ARG A 4 -3.71 -0.96 -31.25
CA ARG A 4 -2.51 -0.16 -31.07
C ARG A 4 -2.90 1.12 -30.33
N ILE A 5 -2.50 1.23 -29.07
CA ILE A 5 -2.49 2.51 -28.37
C ILE A 5 -1.51 3.40 -29.13
N ASN A 6 -2.01 4.50 -29.69
CA ASN A 6 -1.21 5.48 -30.42
C ASN A 6 -0.10 6.02 -29.49
N GLN A 7 1.13 5.60 -29.73
CA GLN A 7 2.31 6.10 -29.04
C GLN A 7 2.61 7.52 -29.53
N MET A 8 2.14 8.52 -28.78
CA MET A 8 2.75 9.85 -28.86
C MET A 8 4.12 9.76 -28.17
N TYR A 9 5.19 10.06 -28.89
CA TYR A 9 6.55 10.10 -28.34
C TYR A 9 6.66 11.23 -27.31
N LEU A 10 6.42 10.90 -26.03
CA LEU A 10 6.73 11.77 -24.90
C LEU A 10 8.24 11.68 -24.65
N ARG A 11 8.97 12.80 -24.80
CA ARG A 11 10.43 12.83 -24.56
C ARG A 11 10.74 12.27 -23.17
N GLY A 12 11.74 11.39 -23.09
CA GLY A 12 12.22 10.81 -21.83
C GLY A 12 11.51 9.53 -21.38
N TRP A 13 10.49 9.06 -22.11
CA TRP A 13 9.84 7.78 -21.84
C TRP A 13 10.40 6.67 -22.73
N SER A 14 10.65 5.50 -22.14
CA SER A 14 10.82 4.28 -22.93
C SER A 14 9.47 3.83 -23.49
N ASN A 15 9.50 2.93 -24.47
CA ASN A 15 8.30 2.20 -24.85
C ASN A 15 7.84 1.31 -23.69
N TRP A 16 6.55 0.94 -23.71
CA TRP A 16 6.03 -0.13 -22.87
C TRP A 16 6.84 -1.41 -23.10
N GLU A 17 7.39 -1.96 -22.03
CA GLU A 17 8.05 -3.26 -21.99
C GLU A 17 7.09 -4.28 -21.38
N ASP A 18 6.85 -5.39 -22.07
CA ASP A 18 6.11 -6.52 -21.52
C ASP A 18 7.05 -7.32 -20.61
N LEU A 19 6.83 -7.22 -19.29
CA LEU A 19 7.60 -7.93 -18.28
C LEU A 19 7.17 -9.40 -18.11
N GLY A 20 6.17 -9.85 -18.89
CA GLY A 20 5.56 -11.16 -18.80
C GLY A 20 4.79 -11.40 -17.50
N GLY A 21 4.30 -12.62 -17.33
CA GLY A 21 3.49 -13.02 -16.18
C GLY A 21 1.99 -12.79 -16.39
N PHE A 22 1.17 -13.49 -15.60
CA PHE A 22 -0.29 -13.34 -15.59
C PHE A 22 -0.71 -12.78 -14.22
N ILE A 23 -1.07 -11.49 -14.20
CA ILE A 23 -1.41 -10.77 -12.97
C ILE A 23 -2.93 -10.61 -12.87
N VAL A 24 -3.47 -10.73 -11.66
CA VAL A 24 -4.93 -10.65 -11.41
C VAL A 24 -5.34 -9.47 -10.54
N ASP A 25 -4.36 -8.67 -10.07
CA ASP A 25 -4.55 -7.47 -9.24
C ASP A 25 -3.53 -6.39 -9.60
N THR A 26 -3.69 -5.22 -8.98
CA THR A 26 -2.70 -4.13 -9.05
C THR A 26 -1.37 -4.55 -8.41
N PRO A 27 -0.22 -4.25 -9.04
CA PRO A 27 1.09 -4.53 -8.47
C PRO A 27 1.39 -3.61 -7.28
N ALA A 28 2.18 -4.09 -6.32
CA ALA A 28 2.89 -3.26 -5.36
C ALA A 28 4.33 -3.06 -5.85
N VAL A 29 4.81 -1.81 -5.81
CA VAL A 29 6.16 -1.46 -6.22
C VAL A 29 6.86 -0.67 -5.14
N LEU A 30 8.17 -0.92 -4.99
CA LEU A 30 9.05 -0.14 -4.14
C LEU A 30 10.42 -0.02 -4.78
N SER A 31 11.20 0.95 -4.33
CA SER A 31 12.55 1.18 -4.84
C SER A 31 13.48 1.69 -3.76
N TRP A 32 14.77 1.37 -3.89
CA TRP A 32 15.85 2.02 -3.17
C TRP A 32 17.09 2.04 -4.06
N ASN A 33 17.84 3.15 -4.05
CA ASN A 33 18.93 3.38 -5.01
C ASN A 33 18.46 3.12 -6.46
N GLU A 34 19.15 2.26 -7.20
CA GLU A 34 18.79 1.85 -8.56
C GLU A 34 17.93 0.58 -8.59
N HIS A 35 17.54 0.04 -7.44
CA HIS A 35 16.72 -1.17 -7.35
C HIS A 35 15.24 -0.85 -7.38
N VAL A 36 14.49 -1.65 -8.13
CA VAL A 36 13.02 -1.64 -8.14
C VAL A 36 12.54 -3.06 -7.89
N HIS A 37 11.55 -3.22 -7.02
CA HIS A 37 10.91 -4.50 -6.76
C HIS A 37 9.42 -4.37 -7.02
N CYS A 38 8.89 -5.29 -7.83
CA CYS A 38 7.49 -5.41 -8.16
C CYS A 38 6.95 -6.72 -7.59
N PHE A 39 5.82 -6.63 -6.88
CA PHE A 39 5.11 -7.74 -6.28
C PHE A 39 3.70 -7.80 -6.86
N ILE A 40 3.27 -8.99 -7.24
CA ILE A 40 1.95 -9.22 -7.84
C ILE A 40 1.27 -10.41 -7.18
N ARG A 41 -0.05 -10.50 -7.35
CA ARG A 41 -0.78 -11.77 -7.24
C ARG A 41 -0.86 -12.42 -8.62
N GLY A 42 -0.32 -13.63 -8.73
CA GLY A 42 -0.39 -14.46 -9.94
C GLY A 42 -1.77 -15.10 -10.11
N ALA A 43 -2.03 -15.66 -11.29
CA ALA A 43 -3.26 -16.41 -11.58
C ALA A 43 -3.44 -17.67 -10.71
N ASP A 44 -2.36 -18.18 -10.14
CA ASP A 44 -2.31 -19.26 -9.15
C ASP A 44 -2.59 -18.79 -7.70
N ASN A 45 -2.85 -17.49 -7.51
CA ASN A 45 -2.98 -16.81 -6.22
C ASN A 45 -1.69 -16.76 -5.39
N HIS A 46 -0.52 -17.07 -5.97
CA HIS A 46 0.76 -16.87 -5.30
C HIS A 46 1.20 -15.41 -5.38
N MET A 47 2.02 -14.99 -4.41
CA MET A 47 2.76 -13.75 -4.56
C MET A 47 3.98 -14.02 -5.43
N TRP A 48 4.18 -13.22 -6.47
CA TRP A 48 5.38 -13.29 -7.31
C TRP A 48 6.18 -12.00 -7.25
N GLN A 49 7.50 -12.12 -7.36
CA GLN A 49 8.42 -10.99 -7.42
C GLN A 49 9.16 -10.91 -8.76
N LYS A 50 9.31 -9.69 -9.26
CA LYS A 50 10.31 -9.34 -10.28
C LYS A 50 11.10 -8.11 -9.81
N SER A 51 12.41 -8.11 -10.00
CA SER A 51 13.27 -7.01 -9.56
C SER A 51 14.16 -6.47 -10.67
N TRP A 52 14.43 -5.16 -10.62
CA TRP A 52 15.41 -4.46 -11.42
C TRP A 52 16.64 -4.18 -10.56
N ASN A 53 17.83 -4.41 -11.11
CA ASN A 53 19.10 -4.28 -10.38
C ASN A 53 19.97 -3.09 -10.83
N GLY A 54 19.40 -2.11 -11.53
CA GLY A 54 20.13 -1.02 -12.19
C GLY A 54 20.44 -1.29 -13.67
N ALA A 55 20.46 -2.56 -14.10
CA ALA A 55 20.84 -2.93 -15.47
C ALA A 55 19.87 -3.87 -16.19
N ARG A 56 19.18 -4.76 -15.46
CA ARG A 56 18.23 -5.72 -16.05
C ARG A 56 17.17 -6.17 -15.06
N TRP A 57 16.04 -6.62 -15.60
CA TRP A 57 15.02 -7.33 -14.83
C TRP A 57 15.45 -8.77 -14.54
N SER A 58 15.07 -9.27 -13.36
CA SER A 58 15.18 -10.68 -12.99
C SER A 58 14.13 -11.54 -13.72
N ASN A 59 14.28 -12.86 -13.64
CA ASN A 59 13.14 -13.76 -13.83
C ASN A 59 12.10 -13.54 -12.73
N TRP A 60 10.86 -13.95 -13.00
CA TRP A 60 9.82 -14.03 -11.96
C TRP A 60 10.21 -15.09 -10.93
N ILE A 61 10.10 -14.74 -9.65
CA ILE A 61 10.36 -15.62 -8.51
C ILE A 61 9.03 -15.85 -7.80
N ASP A 62 8.64 -17.11 -7.67
CA ASP A 62 7.47 -17.51 -6.88
C ASP A 62 7.80 -17.39 -5.39
N LEU A 63 7.08 -16.55 -4.67
CA LEU A 63 7.20 -16.40 -3.22
C LEU A 63 6.22 -17.31 -2.46
N GLY A 64 5.38 -18.05 -3.18
CA GLY A 64 4.34 -18.93 -2.68
C GLY A 64 3.23 -18.17 -1.97
N GLY A 65 2.55 -18.90 -1.07
CA GLY A 65 1.39 -18.40 -0.32
C GLY A 65 0.13 -18.38 -1.18
N ILE A 66 -1.05 -18.48 -0.56
CA ILE A 66 -2.32 -18.27 -1.26
C ILE A 66 -2.89 -16.96 -0.75
N ILE A 67 -2.75 -15.91 -1.56
CA ILE A 67 -3.19 -14.57 -1.24
C ILE A 67 -4.48 -14.22 -1.97
N THR A 68 -5.33 -13.39 -1.37
CA THR A 68 -6.68 -13.06 -1.86
C THR A 68 -6.88 -11.56 -2.13
N SER A 69 -5.84 -10.76 -1.95
CA SER A 69 -5.84 -9.32 -2.24
C SER A 69 -4.63 -8.92 -3.07
N ALA A 70 -4.65 -7.71 -3.61
CA ALA A 70 -3.44 -7.03 -4.04
C ALA A 70 -2.41 -7.02 -2.89
N PRO A 71 -1.11 -7.20 -3.20
CA PRO A 71 -0.06 -7.10 -2.21
C PRO A 71 0.15 -5.65 -1.77
N ALA A 72 0.71 -5.47 -0.58
CA ALA A 72 1.34 -4.23 -0.14
C ALA A 72 2.81 -4.54 0.19
N ALA A 73 3.72 -3.63 -0.16
CA ALA A 73 5.15 -3.84 0.09
C ALA A 73 5.84 -2.53 0.50
N ILE A 74 6.83 -2.65 1.37
CA ILE A 74 7.65 -1.52 1.85
C ILE A 74 9.09 -1.97 2.12
N SER A 75 10.03 -1.05 1.99
CA SER A 75 11.42 -1.24 2.39
C SER A 75 11.65 -0.57 3.74
N SER A 76 12.12 -1.32 4.75
CA SER A 76 12.47 -0.78 6.09
C SER A 76 13.93 -0.31 6.19
N GLY A 77 14.73 -0.62 5.17
CA GLY A 77 16.10 -0.17 4.98
C GLY A 77 16.61 -0.62 3.62
N SER A 78 17.86 -0.28 3.28
CA SER A 78 18.50 -0.82 2.08
C SER A 78 18.54 -2.34 2.17
N ASN A 79 17.88 -3.03 1.22
CA ASN A 79 17.84 -4.49 1.14
C ASN A 79 17.02 -5.20 2.24
N TYR A 80 16.06 -4.53 2.86
CA TYR A 80 15.06 -5.16 3.75
C TYR A 80 13.67 -4.89 3.21
N ILE A 81 12.93 -5.93 2.84
CA ILE A 81 11.60 -5.80 2.24
C ILE A 81 10.57 -6.52 3.09
N HIS A 82 9.42 -5.89 3.29
CA HIS A 82 8.25 -6.51 3.89
C HIS A 82 7.09 -6.52 2.90
N CYS A 83 6.40 -7.64 2.81
CA CYS A 83 5.24 -7.84 1.95
C CYS A 83 4.05 -8.34 2.76
N PHE A 84 2.87 -7.80 2.46
CA PHE A 84 1.63 -8.09 3.15
C PHE A 84 0.52 -8.38 2.14
N ALA A 85 -0.38 -9.29 2.50
CA ALA A 85 -1.59 -9.55 1.71
C ALA A 85 -2.66 -10.22 2.57
N SER A 86 -3.89 -10.26 2.07
CA SER A 86 -4.96 -11.08 2.67
C SER A 86 -4.75 -12.55 2.36
N GLY A 87 -4.99 -13.44 3.33
CA GLY A 87 -5.01 -14.89 3.13
C GLY A 87 -6.40 -15.45 2.83
N THR A 88 -6.49 -16.77 2.64
CA THR A 88 -7.76 -17.47 2.34
C THR A 88 -8.77 -17.46 3.50
N ASN A 89 -8.30 -17.25 4.73
CA ASN A 89 -9.15 -17.15 5.93
C ASN A 89 -9.39 -15.69 6.34
N ASN A 90 -9.16 -14.73 5.42
CA ASN A 90 -9.22 -13.30 5.68
C ASN A 90 -8.25 -12.82 6.77
N GLN A 91 -7.14 -13.53 7.02
CA GLN A 91 -6.07 -13.04 7.87
C GLN A 91 -5.13 -12.10 7.12
N LEU A 92 -4.36 -11.31 7.85
CA LEU A 92 -3.18 -10.66 7.29
C LEU A 92 -2.02 -11.68 7.23
N LEU A 93 -1.45 -11.87 6.05
CA LEU A 93 -0.23 -12.63 5.85
C LEU A 93 0.97 -11.69 5.67
N HIS A 94 2.12 -12.09 6.17
CA HIS A 94 3.38 -11.36 6.09
C HIS A 94 4.51 -12.25 5.58
N LYS A 95 5.36 -11.70 4.71
CA LYS A 95 6.60 -12.33 4.24
C LYS A 95 7.66 -11.24 4.12
N TRP A 96 8.90 -11.53 4.46
CA TRP A 96 9.96 -10.53 4.40
C TRP A 96 11.25 -11.09 3.84
N TRP A 97 12.06 -10.18 3.31
CA TRP A 97 13.44 -10.41 2.89
C TRP A 97 14.37 -9.79 3.93
N ASP A 98 15.26 -10.61 4.50
CA ASP A 98 16.18 -10.21 5.57
C ASP A 98 17.56 -9.71 5.07
N GLY A 99 17.67 -9.46 3.76
CA GLY A 99 18.91 -9.11 3.09
C GLY A 99 19.64 -10.31 2.46
N ILE A 100 19.27 -11.54 2.87
CA ILE A 100 19.93 -12.78 2.46
C ILE A 100 18.94 -13.78 1.86
N ARG A 101 17.75 -13.89 2.45
CA ARG A 101 16.71 -14.84 2.04
C ARG A 101 15.31 -14.34 2.35
N TRP A 102 14.35 -14.92 1.65
CA TRP A 102 12.94 -14.80 1.98
C TRP A 102 12.58 -15.67 3.18
N SER A 103 11.78 -15.14 4.09
CA SER A 103 11.19 -15.89 5.20
C SER A 103 10.09 -16.85 4.72
N ASN A 104 9.63 -17.73 5.61
CA ASN A 104 8.34 -18.40 5.42
C ASN A 104 7.19 -17.40 5.60
N TRP A 105 6.01 -17.73 5.05
CA TRP A 105 4.81 -16.94 5.30
C TRP A 105 4.42 -17.00 6.78
N GLU A 106 4.19 -15.82 7.36
CA GLU A 106 3.76 -15.60 8.74
C GLU A 106 2.29 -15.17 8.75
N ASP A 107 1.46 -15.87 9.52
CA ASP A 107 0.07 -15.50 9.76
C ASP A 107 0.00 -14.50 10.92
N LEU A 108 -0.41 -13.28 10.62
CA LEU A 108 -0.55 -12.18 11.57
C LEU A 108 -1.95 -12.08 12.18
N GLY A 109 -2.83 -13.00 11.82
CA GLY A 109 -4.21 -13.12 12.28
C GLY A 109 -5.12 -12.00 11.75
N GLY A 110 -6.22 -11.78 12.47
CA GLY A 110 -7.25 -10.80 12.11
C GLY A 110 -8.32 -11.35 11.16
N ILE A 111 -9.36 -10.54 10.91
CA ILE A 111 -10.39 -10.80 9.90
C ILE A 111 -10.55 -9.51 9.08
N ILE A 112 -9.85 -9.46 7.96
CA ILE A 112 -9.66 -8.28 7.12
C ILE A 112 -10.54 -8.35 5.86
N THR A 113 -11.08 -7.23 5.44
CA THR A 113 -12.05 -7.10 4.33
C THR A 113 -11.60 -6.09 3.28
N SER A 114 -10.31 -5.74 3.29
CA SER A 114 -9.65 -4.91 2.29
C SER A 114 -8.22 -5.40 2.06
N ALA A 115 -7.62 -5.02 0.93
CA ALA A 115 -6.17 -5.10 0.79
C ALA A 115 -5.50 -4.30 1.94
N PRO A 116 -4.35 -4.77 2.44
CA PRO A 116 -3.58 -4.02 3.41
C PRO A 116 -2.89 -2.82 2.77
N THR A 117 -2.54 -1.86 3.60
CA THR A 117 -1.55 -0.83 3.30
C THR A 117 -0.55 -0.78 4.45
N VAL A 118 0.70 -0.44 4.12
CA VAL A 118 1.79 -0.40 5.09
C VAL A 118 2.57 0.89 4.94
N VAL A 119 2.97 1.45 6.07
CA VAL A 119 3.80 2.65 6.17
C VAL A 119 4.84 2.45 7.26
N SER A 120 5.94 3.19 7.18
CA SER A 120 6.99 3.26 8.19
C SER A 120 7.18 4.72 8.56
N ALA A 121 6.91 5.06 9.83
CA ALA A 121 7.09 6.43 10.32
C ALA A 121 8.51 6.70 10.86
N ASN A 122 9.22 5.62 11.23
CA ASN A 122 10.57 5.62 11.78
C ASN A 122 11.37 4.44 11.22
N THR A 123 12.69 4.50 11.37
CA THR A 123 13.57 3.35 11.10
C THR A 123 13.09 2.09 11.81
N ASP A 124 13.02 0.98 11.08
CA ASP A 124 12.67 -0.36 11.57
C ASP A 124 11.27 -0.50 12.21
N THR A 125 10.38 0.49 12.07
CA THR A 125 8.98 0.35 12.45
C THR A 125 8.08 0.18 11.24
N LEU A 126 7.03 -0.61 11.37
CA LEU A 126 6.01 -0.79 10.34
C LEU A 126 4.63 -0.69 10.95
N ASP A 127 3.72 -0.04 10.25
CA ASP A 127 2.33 0.04 10.62
C ASP A 127 1.48 -0.44 9.45
N CYS A 128 0.80 -1.57 9.64
CA CYS A 128 -0.12 -2.15 8.67
C CYS A 128 -1.55 -1.76 9.02
N PHE A 129 -2.27 -1.24 8.04
CA PHE A 129 -3.67 -0.83 8.19
C PHE A 129 -4.56 -1.59 7.23
N VAL A 130 -5.72 -1.99 7.73
CA VAL A 130 -6.74 -2.76 7.01
C VAL A 130 -8.13 -2.31 7.43
N ARG A 131 -9.13 -2.61 6.61
CA ARG A 131 -10.52 -2.63 7.06
C ARG A 131 -10.86 -3.99 7.67
N GLY A 132 -11.49 -4.02 8.83
CA GLY A 132 -11.96 -5.25 9.48
C GLY A 132 -13.37 -5.67 9.04
N ALA A 133 -13.84 -6.82 9.54
CA ALA A 133 -15.22 -7.31 9.30
C ALA A 133 -16.32 -6.38 9.85
N ASN A 134 -16.01 -5.57 10.86
CA ASN A 134 -16.89 -4.54 11.42
C ASN A 134 -16.83 -3.20 10.66
N ASN A 135 -16.17 -3.14 9.51
CA ASN A 135 -15.87 -1.93 8.75
C ASN A 135 -15.02 -0.88 9.50
N HIS A 136 -14.41 -1.23 10.63
CA HIS A 136 -13.45 -0.35 11.30
C HIS A 136 -12.08 -0.43 10.63
N MET A 137 -11.28 0.62 10.83
CA MET A 137 -9.86 0.54 10.53
C MET A 137 -9.15 -0.19 11.67
N TRP A 138 -8.31 -1.15 11.32
CA TRP A 138 -7.47 -1.89 12.28
C TRP A 138 -6.00 -1.68 11.96
N GLN A 139 -5.19 -1.60 13.01
CA GLN A 139 -3.74 -1.45 12.95
C GLN A 139 -3.05 -2.68 13.53
N LYS A 140 -1.97 -3.11 12.89
CA LYS A 140 -0.97 -4.02 13.44
C LYS A 140 0.42 -3.43 13.23
N SER A 141 1.20 -3.32 14.31
CA SER A 141 2.46 -2.58 14.30
C SER A 141 3.64 -3.48 14.59
N TRP A 142 4.76 -3.25 13.93
CA TRP A 142 6.06 -3.84 14.21
C TRP A 142 6.96 -2.80 14.86
N ASN A 143 7.59 -3.15 15.98
CA ASN A 143 8.46 -2.25 16.74
C ASN A 143 9.96 -2.50 16.51
N GLY A 144 10.34 -3.26 15.49
CA GLY A 144 11.72 -3.71 15.25
C GLY A 144 11.99 -5.12 15.76
N THR A 145 11.15 -5.68 16.64
CA THR A 145 11.39 -7.01 17.24
C THR A 145 10.15 -7.90 17.33
N ILE A 146 8.97 -7.32 17.59
CA ILE A 146 7.72 -8.06 17.73
C ILE A 146 6.55 -7.31 17.08
N TRP A 147 5.58 -8.08 16.60
CA TRP A 147 4.28 -7.57 16.19
C TRP A 147 3.39 -7.28 17.40
N SER A 148 2.68 -6.17 17.38
CA SER A 148 1.66 -5.83 18.36
C SER A 148 0.43 -6.75 18.25
N ASN A 149 -0.42 -6.73 19.28
CA ASN A 149 -1.81 -7.11 19.13
C ASN A 149 -2.53 -6.18 18.14
N TRP A 150 -3.63 -6.65 17.56
CA TRP A 150 -4.50 -5.83 16.72
C TRP A 150 -5.12 -4.70 17.53
N LYS A 151 -5.05 -3.48 17.00
CA LYS A 151 -5.63 -2.28 17.60
C LYS A 151 -6.78 -1.78 16.73
N ASP A 152 -7.99 -1.73 17.29
CA ASP A 152 -9.14 -1.09 16.65
C ASP A 152 -8.95 0.43 16.68
N LEU A 153 -8.93 1.05 15.51
CA LEU A 153 -8.83 2.51 15.35
C LEU A 153 -10.20 3.17 15.14
N GLY A 154 -11.27 2.37 15.18
CA GLY A 154 -12.64 2.79 14.99
C GLY A 154 -12.91 3.31 13.58
N GLY A 155 -13.95 4.16 13.50
CA GLY A 155 -14.47 4.66 12.23
C GLY A 155 -15.25 3.60 11.47
N THR A 156 -16.11 4.00 10.55
CA THR A 156 -16.79 3.07 9.64
C THR A 156 -16.40 3.43 8.23
N ILE A 157 -15.45 2.66 7.69
CA ILE A 157 -14.82 2.92 6.40
C ILE A 157 -15.36 1.97 5.32
N MET A 158 -15.63 2.50 4.14
CA MET A 158 -16.20 1.80 2.99
C MET A 158 -15.16 1.40 1.95
N SER A 159 -13.92 1.89 2.10
CA SER A 159 -12.80 1.63 1.20
C SER A 159 -11.63 0.96 1.94
N ALA A 160 -10.63 0.48 1.20
CA ALA A 160 -9.32 0.19 1.79
C ALA A 160 -8.72 1.49 2.34
N PRO A 161 -7.90 1.44 3.42
CA PRO A 161 -7.16 2.61 3.88
C PRO A 161 -6.13 3.06 2.82
N ALA A 162 -5.87 4.36 2.74
CA ALA A 162 -4.69 4.93 2.11
C ALA A 162 -3.85 5.59 3.20
N THR A 163 -2.58 5.19 3.36
CA THR A 163 -1.75 5.66 4.48
C THR A 163 -0.45 6.25 3.99
N ILE A 164 0.01 7.30 4.67
CA ILE A 164 1.25 7.99 4.35
C ILE A 164 1.93 8.48 5.63
N SER A 165 3.26 8.39 5.66
CA SER A 165 4.09 9.08 6.64
C SER A 165 4.88 10.13 5.87
N TRP A 166 4.65 11.38 6.26
CA TRP A 166 5.17 12.55 5.57
C TRP A 166 5.75 13.55 6.56
N GLN A 167 5.91 13.19 7.82
CA GLN A 167 6.72 13.91 8.80
C GLN A 167 7.29 12.85 9.73
N PRO A 168 8.47 13.05 10.34
CA PRO A 168 9.00 12.10 11.32
C PRO A 168 7.94 11.74 12.35
N PHE A 169 7.78 10.44 12.62
CA PHE A 169 6.83 9.92 13.61
C PHE A 169 5.34 10.12 13.28
N ARG A 170 4.98 10.77 12.17
CA ARG A 170 3.58 11.05 11.80
C ARG A 170 3.04 10.00 10.85
N ILE A 171 1.80 9.59 11.07
CA ILE A 171 1.03 8.78 10.12
C ILE A 171 -0.33 9.42 9.90
N ASP A 172 -0.69 9.61 8.63
CA ASP A 172 -2.06 9.96 8.26
C ASP A 172 -2.69 8.81 7.47
N CYS A 173 -3.86 8.39 7.93
CA CYS A 173 -4.70 7.38 7.28
C CYS A 173 -5.95 8.04 6.72
N PHE A 174 -6.24 7.78 5.45
CA PHE A 174 -7.41 8.28 4.73
C PHE A 174 -8.29 7.12 4.29
N ALA A 175 -9.59 7.30 4.35
CA ALA A 175 -10.55 6.33 3.84
C ALA A 175 -11.87 7.00 3.46
N VAL A 176 -12.66 6.32 2.63
CA VAL A 176 -14.03 6.74 2.33
C VAL A 176 -14.94 6.31 3.48
N GLY A 177 -15.69 7.23 4.07
CA GLY A 177 -16.69 6.94 5.11
C GLY A 177 -18.05 6.54 4.54
N VAL A 178 -18.99 6.17 5.40
CA VAL A 178 -20.38 5.81 5.01
C VAL A 178 -21.16 6.93 4.31
N ASN A 179 -20.75 8.19 4.51
CA ASN A 179 -21.29 9.38 3.86
C ASN A 179 -20.62 9.68 2.51
N ASN A 180 -19.77 8.78 1.99
CA ASN A 180 -18.94 8.99 0.80
C ASN A 180 -17.98 10.18 0.93
N HIS A 181 -17.67 10.64 2.13
CA HIS A 181 -16.63 11.65 2.34
C HIS A 181 -15.27 11.00 2.60
N MET A 182 -14.19 11.74 2.36
CA MET A 182 -12.86 11.41 2.82
C MET A 182 -12.74 11.71 4.31
N TRP A 183 -12.43 10.68 5.08
CA TRP A 183 -12.14 10.78 6.50
C TRP A 183 -10.66 10.60 6.74
N ARG A 184 -10.12 11.30 7.74
CA ARG A 184 -8.73 11.20 8.17
C ARG A 184 -8.63 10.73 9.61
N LYS A 185 -7.67 9.83 9.87
CA LYS A 185 -7.18 9.52 11.22
C LYS A 185 -5.68 9.81 11.27
N THR A 186 -5.24 10.51 12.30
CA THR A 186 -3.86 11.02 12.39
C THR A 186 -3.18 10.51 13.65
N TRP A 187 -1.96 10.02 13.51
CA TRP A 187 -1.00 9.77 14.58
C TRP A 187 0.07 10.86 14.55
N ASP A 188 0.30 11.53 15.66
CA ASP A 188 1.25 12.66 15.78
C ASP A 188 2.65 12.27 16.30
N GLY A 189 2.90 10.99 16.52
CA GLY A 189 4.11 10.50 17.20
C GLY A 189 3.84 10.01 18.62
N GLU A 190 2.74 10.45 19.24
CA GLU A 190 2.40 10.12 20.64
C GLU A 190 1.02 9.49 20.78
N LYS A 191 0.04 9.96 20.00
CA LYS A 191 -1.35 9.50 20.09
C LYS A 191 -2.09 9.55 18.77
N TRP A 192 -3.16 8.77 18.70
CA TRP A 192 -4.14 8.87 17.63
C TRP A 192 -5.16 9.95 17.96
N PHE A 193 -5.42 10.84 17.01
CA PHE A 193 -6.57 11.74 17.05
C PHE A 193 -7.86 11.03 16.63
N ASP A 194 -8.99 11.65 16.98
CA ASP A 194 -10.30 11.24 16.51
C ASP A 194 -10.42 11.38 15.00
N TRP A 195 -11.34 10.59 14.44
CA TRP A 195 -11.68 10.64 13.03
C TRP A 195 -12.20 12.02 12.64
N LYS A 196 -11.60 12.62 11.61
CA LYS A 196 -11.99 13.93 11.07
C LYS A 196 -12.58 13.76 9.67
N ASP A 197 -13.84 14.15 9.50
CA ASP A 197 -14.45 14.31 8.18
C ASP A 197 -13.81 15.52 7.48
N LEU A 198 -13.31 15.33 6.27
CA LEU A 198 -12.72 16.40 5.47
C LEU A 198 -13.75 17.05 4.53
N GLY A 199 -14.97 16.54 4.46
CA GLY A 199 -16.05 17.06 3.61
C GLY A 199 -15.85 16.86 2.11
N ILE A 200 -14.79 16.13 1.73
CA ILE A 200 -14.43 15.88 0.32
C ILE A 200 -15.11 14.60 -0.14
N SER A 201 -16.01 14.68 -1.13
CA SER A 201 -16.69 13.50 -1.66
C SER A 201 -15.75 12.58 -2.47
N LEU A 202 -15.69 11.30 -2.12
CA LEU A 202 -14.91 10.26 -2.78
C LEU A 202 -15.74 8.98 -2.94
N VAL A 203 -15.55 8.28 -4.06
CA VAL A 203 -16.19 6.97 -4.30
C VAL A 203 -15.22 5.81 -4.02
N TYR A 204 -13.92 6.04 -4.22
CA TYR A 204 -12.87 5.02 -4.10
C TYR A 204 -11.75 5.51 -3.18
N THR A 205 -10.93 4.56 -2.71
CA THR A 205 -9.70 4.88 -1.97
C THR A 205 -8.86 5.88 -2.78
N PRO A 206 -8.44 7.01 -2.20
CA PRO A 206 -7.58 7.96 -2.88
C PRO A 206 -6.14 7.43 -2.94
N ALA A 207 -5.40 7.79 -3.99
CA ALA A 207 -3.94 7.78 -3.95
C ALA A 207 -3.45 9.08 -3.29
N VAL A 208 -2.45 8.99 -2.41
CA VAL A 208 -1.88 10.14 -1.69
C VAL A 208 -0.36 10.15 -1.81
N ILE A 209 0.20 11.33 -2.02
CA ILE A 209 1.65 11.55 -2.04
C ILE A 209 1.99 12.87 -1.33
N SER A 210 3.16 12.94 -0.71
CA SER A 210 3.71 14.18 -0.16
C SER A 210 4.75 14.77 -1.11
N ARG A 211 4.81 16.10 -1.22
CA ARG A 211 5.87 16.81 -1.96
C ARG A 211 6.35 18.05 -1.20
N GLU A 212 7.51 18.56 -1.63
CA GLU A 212 8.15 19.78 -1.12
C GLU A 212 8.37 19.74 0.40
N ASP A 213 9.23 18.81 0.84
CA ASP A 213 9.63 18.67 2.25
C ASP A 213 8.45 18.78 3.22
N TRP A 214 7.43 17.96 2.94
CA TRP A 214 6.27 17.80 3.81
C TRP A 214 5.29 18.99 3.77
N GLU A 215 5.44 19.95 2.87
CA GLU A 215 4.54 21.11 2.81
C GLU A 215 3.17 20.77 2.20
N TYR A 216 3.12 19.81 1.28
CA TYR A 216 1.89 19.46 0.57
C TYR A 216 1.59 17.97 0.59
N LEU A 217 0.30 17.66 0.67
CA LEU A 217 -0.27 16.36 0.31
C LEU A 217 -1.13 16.52 -0.94
N ASP A 218 -0.84 15.73 -1.97
CA ASP A 218 -1.66 15.64 -3.18
C ASP A 218 -2.47 14.34 -3.16
N PHE A 219 -3.77 14.47 -3.38
CA PHE A 219 -4.72 13.37 -3.44
C PHE A 219 -5.24 13.21 -4.86
N PHE A 220 -5.32 11.97 -5.33
CA PHE A 220 -5.88 11.62 -6.63
C PHE A 220 -6.95 10.55 -6.46
N ALA A 221 -8.11 10.75 -7.07
CA ALA A 221 -9.20 9.78 -6.96
C ALA A 221 -10.09 9.77 -8.20
N ARG A 222 -10.78 8.66 -8.42
CA ARG A 222 -11.84 8.57 -9.43
C ARG A 222 -13.13 9.16 -8.86
N GLY A 223 -13.67 10.17 -9.52
CA GLY A 223 -14.95 10.80 -9.17
C GLY A 223 -16.17 10.02 -9.66
N THR A 224 -17.36 10.46 -9.28
CA THR A 224 -18.65 9.87 -9.71
C THR A 224 -18.88 9.95 -11.21
N ASN A 225 -18.26 10.91 -11.90
CA ASN A 225 -18.24 11.04 -13.36
C ASN A 225 -17.19 10.13 -14.04
N ASN A 226 -16.55 9.23 -13.29
CA ASN A 226 -15.44 8.38 -13.75
C ASN A 226 -14.18 9.13 -14.22
N HIS A 227 -14.09 10.45 -14.00
CA HIS A 227 -12.88 11.21 -14.28
C HIS A 227 -11.91 11.14 -13.10
N MET A 228 -10.62 11.40 -13.37
CA MET A 228 -9.63 11.63 -12.32
C MET A 228 -9.79 13.04 -11.76
N TRP A 229 -9.82 13.13 -10.43
CA TRP A 229 -9.83 14.37 -9.68
C TRP A 229 -8.57 14.46 -8.82
N HIS A 230 -8.14 15.69 -8.58
CA HIS A 230 -6.98 16.02 -7.77
C HIS A 230 -7.33 17.14 -6.79
N ILE A 231 -6.79 17.05 -5.56
CA ILE A 231 -6.83 18.13 -4.57
C ILE A 231 -5.51 18.16 -3.80
N THR A 232 -5.07 19.36 -3.45
CA THR A 232 -3.88 19.59 -2.64
C THR A 232 -4.28 20.08 -1.25
N PHE A 233 -3.72 19.47 -0.20
CA PHE A 233 -3.69 20.01 1.15
C PHE A 233 -2.32 20.66 1.38
N LYS A 234 -2.31 21.90 1.88
CA LYS A 234 -1.11 22.59 2.31
C LYS A 234 -1.04 22.56 3.84
N ASN A 235 0.10 22.12 4.38
CA ASN A 235 0.39 22.25 5.80
C ASN A 235 0.78 23.71 6.10
N GLU A 236 0.07 24.34 7.03
CA GLU A 236 0.40 25.68 7.54
C GLU A 236 1.47 25.63 8.64
#